data_AF-A0A7J9XVU2-F1
#
_entry.id   AF-A0A7J9XVU2-F1
#
_cell.length_a   1.000
_cell.length_b   1.000
_cell.length_c   1.000
_cell.angle_alpha   90.00
_cell.angle_beta   90.00
_cell.angle_gamma   90.00
#
_symmetry.space_group_name_H-M   'P 1'
#
loop_
_entity.id
_entity.type
_entity.pdbx_description
1 polymer ?
#
loop_
_entity_poly.entity_id
_entity_poly.type
_entity_poly.pdbx_seq_one_letter_code
_entity_poly.pdbx_strand_id
1 'polypeptide(L)' 'MMGRPPLPVGTYGRINVYKLGARRFRAQAKYRDYDGVTRKVERVGQSRTAAENNLKAALRDRGRLSAQCHVA' A
#
# COMPACT_ATOMS: atom_id res chain seq x y z
N MET A 1 -28.58 3.98 -11.02
CA MET A 1 -27.61 4.17 -9.93
C MET A 1 -26.23 3.78 -10.42
N MET A 2 -25.25 4.69 -10.41
CA MET A 2 -23.92 4.42 -10.93
C MET A 2 -23.17 3.49 -9.97
N GLY A 3 -22.95 2.25 -10.41
CA GLY A 3 -22.13 1.28 -9.70
C GLY A 3 -20.72 1.84 -9.54
N ARG A 4 -20.24 1.94 -8.29
CA ARG A 4 -18.87 2.39 -8.03
C ARG A 4 -17.93 1.44 -8.79
N PRO A 5 -17.10 1.94 -9.72
CA PRO A 5 -16.15 1.09 -10.41
C PRO A 5 -15.26 0.40 -9.36
N PRO A 6 -15.04 -0.92 -9.47
CA PRO A 6 -14.16 -1.63 -8.55
C PRO A 6 -12.78 -1.00 -8.59
N LEU A 7 -12.11 -0.95 -7.43
CA LEU A 7 -10.74 -0.46 -7.34
C LEU A 7 -9.87 -1.20 -8.38
N PRO A 8 -9.16 -0.47 -9.27
CA PRO A 8 -8.36 -1.10 -10.30
C PRO A 8 -7.28 -1.99 -9.66
N VAL A 9 -6.94 -3.09 -10.34
CA VAL A 9 -5.87 -4.00 -9.90
C VAL A 9 -4.56 -3.20 -9.77
N GLY A 10 -3.79 -3.45 -8.70
CA GLY A 10 -2.61 -2.64 -8.35
C GLY A 10 -2.90 -1.41 -7.49
N THR A 11 -4.14 -1.21 -7.05
CA THR A 11 -4.50 -0.12 -6.12
C THR A 11 -4.40 -0.57 -4.67
N TYR A 12 -4.01 0.34 -3.78
CA TYR A 12 -4.06 0.14 -2.33
C TYR A 12 -5.36 0.69 -1.74
N GLY A 13 -5.85 0.04 -0.69
CA GLY A 13 -6.99 0.54 0.08
C GLY A 13 -6.65 1.79 0.89
N ARG A 14 -7.56 2.19 1.79
CA ARG A 14 -7.34 3.35 2.66
C ARG A 14 -6.01 3.23 3.42
N ILE A 15 -5.16 4.26 3.29
CA ILE A 15 -3.94 4.38 4.08
C ILE A 15 -4.31 4.92 5.46
N ASN A 16 -3.98 4.15 6.50
CA ASN A 16 -4.11 4.59 7.88
C ASN A 16 -2.72 4.92 8.42
N VAL A 17 -2.55 6.13 8.95
CA VAL A 17 -1.29 6.57 9.56
C VAL A 17 -1.48 6.76 11.06
N TYR A 18 -0.70 6.03 11.84
CA TYR A 18 -0.69 6.04 13.29
C TYR A 18 0.57 6.77 13.77
N LYS A 19 0.42 7.72 14.70
CA LYS A 19 1.57 8.35 15.37
C LYS A 19 2.07 7.41 16.47
N LEU A 20 3.30 6.94 16.35
CA LEU A 20 3.95 6.06 17.34
C LEU A 20 4.83 6.84 18.33
N GLY A 21 5.24 8.07 17.99
CA GLY A 21 6.08 8.89 18.85
C GLY A 21 6.30 10.29 18.27
N ALA A 22 7.17 11.09 18.89
CA ALA A 22 7.41 12.49 18.50
C ALA A 22 7.79 12.65 17.01
N ARG A 23 8.69 11.81 16.50
CA ARG A 23 9.11 11.75 15.07
C ARG A 23 9.00 10.34 14.52
N ARG A 24 7.93 9.61 14.87
CA ARG A 24 7.70 8.26 14.37
C ARG A 24 6.25 8.06 14.03
N PHE A 25 5.98 7.77 12.77
CA PHE A 25 4.65 7.52 12.22
C PHE A 25 4.67 6.18 11.50
N ARG A 26 3.62 5.38 11.68
CA ARG A 26 3.40 4.09 11.02
C ARG A 26 2.23 4.24 10.05
N ALA A 27 2.50 4.15 8.76
CA ALA A 27 1.49 4.05 7.73
C ALA A 27 1.23 2.58 7.41
N GLN A 28 -0.05 2.22 7.26
CA GLN A 28 -0.52 0.88 6.96
C GLN A 28 -1.59 0.94 5.88
N ALA A 29 -1.52 0.04 4.90
CA ALA A 29 -2.57 -0.17 3.92
C ALA A 29 -2.70 -1.65 3.55
N LYS A 30 -3.89 -2.03 3.08
CA LYS A 30 -4.11 -3.32 2.44
C LYS A 30 -3.86 -3.17 0.95
N TYR A 31 -2.96 -3.97 0.40
CA TYR A 31 -2.62 -4.01 -1.02
C TYR A 31 -3.16 -5.30 -1.63
N ARG A 32 -3.88 -5.19 -2.75
CA ARG A 32 -4.29 -6.35 -3.52
C ARG A 32 -3.25 -6.58 -4.61
N ASP A 33 -2.45 -7.62 -4.41
CA ASP A 33 -1.40 -8.03 -5.33
C ASP A 33 -2.03 -8.57 -6.63
N TYR A 34 -1.28 -8.58 -7.74
CA TYR A 34 -1.79 -9.08 -9.03
C TYR A 34 -2.04 -10.59 -9.02
N ASP A 35 -1.44 -11.31 -8.07
CA ASP A 35 -1.73 -12.70 -7.71
C ASP A 35 -3.12 -12.89 -7.03
N GLY A 36 -3.86 -11.80 -6.79
CA GLY A 36 -5.17 -11.82 -6.15
C GLY A 36 -5.12 -11.86 -4.61
N VAL A 37 -3.93 -12.07 -4.03
CA VAL A 37 -3.73 -12.10 -2.58
C VAL A 37 -3.71 -10.68 -2.00
N THR A 38 -4.51 -10.47 -0.95
CA THR A 38 -4.49 -9.21 -0.20
C THR A 38 -3.41 -9.26 0.88
N ARG A 39 -2.38 -8.44 0.76
CA ARG A 39 -1.29 -8.33 1.73
C ARG A 39 -1.38 -7.02 2.49
N LYS A 40 -1.13 -7.08 3.79
CA LYS A 40 -1.04 -5.89 4.65
C LYS A 40 0.38 -5.33 4.56
N VAL A 41 0.52 -4.09 4.11
CA VAL A 41 1.81 -3.42 3.97
C VAL A 41 1.89 -2.30 5.00
N GLU A 42 2.99 -2.27 5.73
CA GLU A 42 3.23 -1.32 6.81
C GLU A 42 4.60 -0.68 6.63
N ARG A 43 4.67 0.64 6.78
CA ARG A 43 5.91 1.41 6.70
C ARG A 43 5.96 2.47 7.78
N VAL A 44 7.17 2.77 8.23
CA VAL A 44 7.40 3.84 9.21
C VAL A 44 8.11 5.01 8.55
N GLY A 45 7.91 6.20 9.12
CA GLY A 45 8.57 7.43 8.69
C GLY A 45 8.69 8.42 9.83
N GLN A 46 9.53 9.45 9.62
CA GLN A 46 9.78 10.47 10.65
C GLN A 46 8.63 11.48 10.79
N SER A 47 7.79 11.58 9.76
CA SER A 47 6.63 12.47 9.67
C SER A 47 5.45 11.71 9.05
N ARG A 48 4.22 12.19 9.25
CA ARG A 48 3.01 11.59 8.65
C ARG A 48 3.15 11.43 7.14
N THR A 49 3.56 12.50 6.45
CA THR A 49 3.81 12.51 5.00
C THR A 49 4.95 11.58 4.60
N ALA A 50 6.02 11.51 5.38
CA ALA A 50 7.16 10.63 5.10
C ALA A 50 6.76 9.15 5.21
N ALA A 51 5.98 8.78 6.23
CA ALA A 51 5.45 7.43 6.37
C ALA A 51 4.51 7.07 5.20
N GLU A 52 3.69 8.02 4.76
CA GLU A 52 2.78 7.84 3.64
C GLU A 52 3.53 7.68 2.30
N ASN A 53 4.53 8.52 2.03
CA ASN A 53 5.37 8.42 0.84
C ASN A 53 6.17 7.10 0.80
N ASN A 54 6.73 6.68 1.93
CA ASN A 54 7.42 5.38 2.04
C ASN A 54 6.46 4.22 1.76
N LEU A 55 5.22 4.32 2.24
CA LEU A 55 4.20 3.31 1.96
C LEU A 55 3.84 3.30 0.46
N LYS A 56 3.58 4.47 -0.15
CA LYS A 56 3.30 4.59 -1.59
C LYS A 56 4.43 4.03 -2.45
N ALA A 57 5.68 4.33 -2.11
CA ALA A 57 6.85 3.80 -2.80
C ALA A 57 6.91 2.25 -2.71
N ALA A 58 6.69 1.71 -1.51
CA ALA A 58 6.67 0.25 -1.31
C ALA A 58 5.51 -0.44 -2.03
N LEU A 59 4.36 0.22 -2.18
CA LEU A 59 3.21 -0.30 -2.92
C LEU A 59 3.46 -0.28 -4.42
N ARG A 60 4.08 0.79 -4.94
CA ARG A 60 4.52 0.89 -6.34
C ARG A 60 5.53 -0.20 -6.70
N ASP A 61 6.52 -0.41 -5.85
CA ASP A 61 7.56 -1.43 -6.05
C ASP A 61 6.96 -2.86 -6.04
N ARG A 62 6.02 -3.13 -5.13
CA ARG A 62 5.32 -4.43 -5.07
C ARG A 62 4.45 -4.70 -6.29
N GLY A 63 3.79 -3.68 -6.86
CA GLY A 63 3.05 -3.85 -8.10
C GLY A 63 3.96 -4.28 -9.26
N ARG A 64 5.20 -3.80 -9.27
CA ARG A 64 6.22 -4.25 -10.22
C ARG A 64 6.68 -5.69 -9.92
N LEU A 65 6.92 -6.02 -8.65
CA LEU A 65 7.35 -7.37 -8.25
C LEU A 65 6.31 -8.45 -8.59
N SER A 66 5.03 -8.15 -8.37
CA SER A 66 3.92 -9.05 -8.64
C SER A 66 3.71 -9.32 -10.13
N ALA A 67 3.79 -8.27 -10.97
CA ALA A 67 3.69 -8.42 -12.42
C ALA A 67 4.81 -9.28 -13.04
N GLN A 68 5.93 -9.44 -12.34
CA GLN A 68 7.10 -10.18 -12.82
C GLN A 68 7.07 -11.67 -12.44
N CYS A 69 6.12 -12.13 -11.61
CA CYS A 69 6.15 -13.48 -11.03
C CYS A 69 5.13 -14.48 -11.62
N HIS A 70 4.52 -14.17 -12.78
CA HIS A 70 3.77 -15.18 -13.54
C HIS A 70 4.74 -16.02 -14.39
N VAL A 71 5.41 -16.98 -13.75
CA VAL A 71 6.07 -18.08 -14.46
C VAL A 71 5.93 -19.36 -13.64
N ALA A 72 5.69 -20.45 -14.38
CA ALA A 72 5.44 -21.85 -14.00
C ALA A 72 3.96 -22.24 -14.01
#